data_AF-A0A2U2HJZ0-F1
#
_entry.id   AF-A0A2U2HJZ0-F1
#
_cell.length_a   1.000
_cell.length_b   1.000
_cell.length_c   1.000
_cell.angle_alpha   90.00
_cell.angle_beta   90.00
_cell.angle_gamma   90.00
#
_symmetry.space_group_name_H-M   'P 1'
#
loop_
_entity.id
_entity.type
_entity.pdbx_description
1 polymer ?
#
loop_
_entity_poly.entity_id
_entity_poly.type
_entity_poly.pdbx_seq_one_letter_code
_entity_poly.pdbx_strand_id
1 'polypeptide(L)'
;MPTAQPAPAAKQAGTGKLRLVSRNVAMSAAEYAVLAEVKEACGAAGFPVKKGELLRIGIALLTSLPLASLQTAMADLPTLKSRTAKKK
;
A
#
# COMPACT_ATOMS: atom_id res chain seq x y z
N MET A 1 -7.44 41.40 22.78
CA MET A 1 -6.03 41.31 22.34
C MET A 1 -5.81 39.91 21.78
N PRO A 2 -5.78 39.70 20.45
CA PRO A 2 -5.53 38.40 19.87
C PRO A 2 -4.03 38.12 19.90
N THR A 3 -3.59 37.16 20.71
CA THR A 3 -2.20 36.68 20.69
C THR A 3 -2.07 35.61 19.62
N ALA A 4 -1.24 35.93 18.63
CA ALA A 4 -0.89 35.14 17.48
C ALA A 4 -0.40 33.74 17.86
N GLN A 5 -1.04 32.73 17.29
CA GLN A 5 -0.56 31.35 17.32
C GLN A 5 0.56 31.21 16.26
N PRO A 6 1.80 30.83 16.64
CA PRO A 6 2.88 30.67 15.67
C PRO A 6 2.63 29.46 14.78
N ALA A 7 2.65 29.69 13.46
CA ALA A 7 2.65 28.65 12.44
C ALA A 7 3.81 27.67 12.67
N PRO A 8 3.59 26.34 12.58
CA PRO A 8 4.69 25.39 12.69
C PRO A 8 5.63 25.55 11.50
N ALA A 9 6.83 26.03 11.83
CA ALA A 9 7.98 26.16 10.95
C ALA A 9 8.23 24.86 10.17
N ALA A 10 8.37 25.03 8.86
CA ALA A 10 8.84 24.02 7.93
C ALA A 10 10.23 23.54 8.35
N LYS A 11 10.29 22.41 9.07
CA LYS A 11 11.54 21.73 9.40
C LYS A 11 12.02 20.96 8.18
N GLN A 12 12.92 21.64 7.47
CA GLN A 12 14.22 21.16 7.01
C GLN A 12 14.22 19.84 6.21
N ALA A 13 14.47 20.03 4.91
CA ALA A 13 15.00 19.05 3.99
C ALA A 13 16.26 18.37 4.56
N GLY A 14 16.06 17.27 5.26
CA GLY A 14 17.09 16.27 5.49
C GLY A 14 17.18 15.39 4.25
N THR A 15 18.38 15.30 3.66
CA THR A 15 18.91 14.23 2.79
C THR A 15 17.87 13.18 2.39
N GLY A 16 17.54 13.07 1.09
CA GLY A 16 16.48 12.25 0.49
C GLY A 16 16.47 10.77 0.85
N LYS A 17 16.28 10.45 2.13
CA LYS A 17 15.92 9.14 2.63
C LYS A 17 14.47 8.99 2.24
N LEU A 18 14.22 8.16 1.22
CA LEU A 18 12.88 7.80 0.80
C LEU A 18 12.10 7.38 2.05
N ARG A 19 11.13 8.20 2.45
CA ARG A 19 10.41 8.04 3.72
C ARG A 19 9.72 6.69 3.71
N LEU A 20 10.26 5.71 4.44
CA LEU A 20 9.70 4.37 4.52
C LEU A 20 8.40 4.43 5.33
N VAL A 21 7.27 4.40 4.64
CA VAL A 21 5.95 4.29 5.27
C VAL A 21 5.58 2.81 5.32
N SER A 22 5.73 2.20 6.50
CA SER A 22 5.25 0.84 6.75
C SER A 22 3.79 0.89 7.18
N ARG A 23 2.89 0.46 6.31
CA ARG A 23 1.49 0.19 6.66
C ARG A 23 1.19 -1.30 6.50
N ASN A 24 0.48 -1.87 7.47
CA ASN A 24 -0.14 -3.18 7.32
C ASN A 24 -1.47 -3.02 6.60
N VAL A 25 -1.67 -3.81 5.55
CA VAL A 25 -2.92 -3.87 4.79
C VAL A 25 -3.78 -4.99 5.37
N ALA A 26 -5.07 -4.73 5.58
CA ALA A 26 -6.03 -5.78 5.91
C ALA A 26 -6.45 -6.48 4.63
N MET A 27 -6.27 -7.80 4.58
CA MET A 27 -6.55 -8.66 3.43
C MET A 27 -7.29 -9.90 3.94
N SER A 28 -8.08 -10.58 3.11
CA SER A 28 -8.63 -11.88 3.47
C SER A 28 -7.51 -12.93 3.58
N ALA A 29 -7.77 -14.02 4.32
CA ALA A 29 -6.83 -15.13 4.38
C ALA A 29 -6.55 -15.73 2.99
N ALA A 30 -7.56 -15.75 2.11
CA ALA A 30 -7.45 -16.22 0.74
C ALA A 30 -6.50 -15.34 -0.09
N GLU A 31 -6.67 -14.01 -0.07
CA GLU A 31 -5.77 -13.09 -0.77
C GLU A 31 -4.34 -13.17 -0.21
N TYR A 32 -4.19 -13.36 1.10
CA TYR A 32 -2.88 -13.51 1.71
C TYR A 32 -2.17 -14.80 1.27
N ALA A 33 -2.91 -15.88 1.02
CA ALA A 33 -2.36 -17.11 0.44
C ALA A 33 -1.85 -16.88 -0.99
N VAL A 34 -2.61 -16.13 -1.82
CA VAL A 34 -2.17 -15.74 -3.17
C VAL A 34 -0.86 -14.95 -3.13
N LEU A 35 -0.69 -14.02 -2.17
CA LEU A 35 0.59 -13.32 -1.98
C LEU A 35 1.75 -14.28 -1.65
N ALA A 36 1.50 -15.35 -0.90
CA ALA A 36 2.52 -16.37 -0.62
C ALA A 36 2.86 -17.17 -1.87
N GLU A 37 1.86 -17.61 -2.64
CA GLU A 37 2.04 -18.34 -3.90
C GLU A 37 2.85 -17.53 -4.91
N VAL A 38 2.51 -16.25 -5.11
CA VAL A 38 3.25 -15.36 -6.01
C VAL A 38 4.70 -15.19 -5.54
N LYS A 39 4.93 -15.05 -4.23
CA LYS A 39 6.28 -14.93 -3.67
C LYS A 39 7.10 -16.21 -3.90
N GLU A 40 6.49 -17.40 -3.76
CA GLU A 40 7.15 -18.68 -4.08
C GLU A 40 7.42 -18.81 -5.60
N ALA A 41 6.48 -18.39 -6.46
CA ALA A 41 6.67 -18.39 -7.91
C ALA A 41 7.82 -17.48 -8.35
N CYS A 42 7.96 -16.29 -7.74
CA CYS A 42 9.12 -15.42 -7.95
C CYS A 42 10.43 -16.07 -7.50
N GLY A 43 10.41 -16.80 -6.38
CA GLY A 43 11.55 -17.57 -5.89
C GLY A 43 11.95 -18.68 -6.88
N ALA A 44 10.99 -19.43 -7.40
CA ALA A 44 11.21 -20.47 -8.41
C ALA A 44 11.77 -19.91 -9.73
N ALA A 45 11.38 -18.68 -10.10
CA ALA A 45 11.89 -17.97 -11.27
C ALA A 45 13.27 -17.31 -11.04
N GLY A 46 13.88 -17.47 -9.86
CA GLY A 46 15.24 -17.02 -9.56
C GLY A 46 15.35 -15.58 -9.04
N PHE A 47 14.24 -14.90 -8.73
CA PHE A 47 14.25 -13.56 -8.14
C PHE A 47 13.43 -13.54 -6.83
N PRO A 48 14.04 -13.89 -5.69
CA PRO A 48 13.34 -13.87 -4.41
C PRO A 48 12.94 -12.43 -4.04
N VAL A 49 11.63 -12.20 -3.87
CA VAL A 49 11.08 -10.89 -3.50
C VAL A 49 10.56 -10.90 -2.07
N LYS A 50 10.82 -9.81 -1.33
CA LYS A 50 10.18 -9.59 -0.02
C LYS A 50 8.72 -9.17 -0.20
N LYS A 51 7.87 -9.45 0.79
CA LYS A 51 6.44 -9.04 0.77
C LYS A 51 6.27 -7.54 0.46
N GLY A 52 7.11 -6.68 1.03
CA GLY A 52 7.06 -5.24 0.77
C GLY A 52 7.48 -4.84 -0.65
N GLU A 53 8.38 -5.59 -1.29
CA GLU A 53 8.77 -5.38 -2.68
C GLU A 53 7.69 -5.86 -3.64
N LEU A 54 7.10 -7.02 -3.37
CA LEU A 54 5.97 -7.54 -4.14
C LEU A 54 4.79 -6.56 -4.17
N LEU A 55 4.46 -5.95 -3.03
CA LEU A 55 3.43 -4.90 -2.97
C LEU A 55 3.80 -3.64 -3.76
N ARG A 56 5.07 -3.24 -3.78
CA ARG A 56 5.53 -2.09 -4.57
C ARG A 56 5.46 -2.38 -6.08
N ILE A 57 5.81 -3.59 -6.49
CA ILE A 57 5.64 -4.04 -7.88
C ILE A 57 4.16 -4.00 -8.24
N GLY A 58 3.28 -4.50 -7.38
CA GLY A 58 1.83 -4.41 -7.55
C GLY A 58 1.34 -2.97 -7.74
N ILE A 59 1.81 -2.03 -6.92
CA ILE A 59 1.47 -0.60 -7.07
C ILE A 59 1.97 -0.04 -8.42
N ALA A 60 3.20 -0.36 -8.83
CA ALA A 60 3.74 0.09 -10.11
C ALA A 60 2.93 -0.47 -11.30
N LEU A 61 2.50 -1.73 -11.22
CA LEU A 61 1.61 -2.33 -12.21
C LEU A 61 0.24 -1.61 -12.22
N LEU A 62 -0.36 -1.38 -11.05
CA LEU A 62 -1.63 -0.67 -10.92
C LEU A 62 -1.58 0.74 -11.53
N THR A 63 -0.45 1.44 -11.44
CA THR A 63 -0.28 2.76 -12.08
C THR A 63 -0.19 2.71 -13.61
N SER A 64 0.12 1.55 -14.19
CA SER A 64 0.15 1.33 -15.63
C SER A 64 -1.20 0.86 -16.20
N LEU A 65 -2.16 0.46 -15.35
CA LEU A 65 -3.47 -0.03 -15.81
C LEU A 65 -4.42 1.12 -16.15
N PRO A 66 -5.30 0.96 -17.16
CA PRO A 66 -6.32 1.94 -17.48
C PRO A 66 -7.42 1.97 -16.41
N LEU A 67 -8.05 3.14 -16.24
CA LEU A 67 -9.04 3.37 -15.17
C LEU A 67 -10.24 2.40 -15.22
N ALA A 68 -10.66 1.99 -16.42
CA ALA A 68 -11.74 1.02 -16.59
C ALA A 68 -11.40 -0.38 -16.01
N SER A 69 -10.15 -0.82 -16.17
CA SER A 69 -9.67 -2.07 -15.58
C SER A 69 -9.60 -1.99 -14.06
N LEU A 70 -9.21 -0.82 -13.53
CA LEU A 70 -9.23 -0.57 -12.09
C LEU A 70 -10.66 -0.59 -11.55
N GLN A 71 -11.62 0.04 -12.24
CA GLN A 71 -13.03 0.02 -11.84
C GLN A 71 -13.63 -1.38 -11.83
N THR A 72 -13.29 -2.21 -12.82
CA THR A 72 -13.74 -3.61 -12.88
C THR A 72 -13.16 -4.39 -11.71
N ALA A 73 -11.85 -4.28 -11.47
CA ALA A 73 -11.19 -4.93 -10.34
C ALA A 73 -11.75 -4.46 -8.98
N MET A 74 -12.18 -3.21 -8.86
CA MET A 74 -12.85 -2.69 -7.67
C MET A 74 -14.25 -3.29 -7.44
N ALA A 75 -14.96 -3.69 -8.50
CA ALA A 75 -16.27 -4.33 -8.38
C ALA A 75 -16.17 -5.80 -7.97
N ASP A 76 -15.13 -6.51 -8.43
CA ASP A 76 -14.85 -7.90 -8.06
C ASP A 76 -14.22 -8.06 -6.66
N LEU A 77 -13.71 -6.97 -6.07
CA LEU A 77 -13.10 -7.00 -4.75
C LEU A 77 -14.15 -7.35 -3.68
N PRO A 78 -14.01 -8.49 -2.97
CA PRO A 78 -14.94 -8.84 -1.91
C PRO A 78 -14.89 -7.75 -0.83
N THR A 79 -16.07 -7.32 -0.36
CA THR A 79 -16.15 -6.29 0.68
C THR A 79 -15.55 -6.84 1.99
N LEU A 80 -14.27 -6.57 2.21
CA LEU A 80 -13.60 -6.84 3.46
C LEU A 80 -14.20 -5.91 4.52
N LYS A 81 -14.68 -6.48 5.62
CA LYS A 81 -15.01 -5.72 6.83
C LYS A 81 -13.71 -5.14 7.38
N SER A 82 -13.33 -3.98 6.85
CA SER A 82 -12.19 -3.22 7.30
C SER A 82 -12.33 -2.96 8.81
N ARG A 83 -11.28 -3.29 9.56
CA ARG A 83 -11.25 -3.14 11.02
C ARG A 83 -11.20 -1.66 11.47
N THR A 84 -11.25 -0.68 10.56
CA THR A 84 -11.42 0.74 10.89
C THR A 84 -12.89 1.16 10.89
N ALA A 85 -13.71 0.46 11.69
CA ALA A 85 -14.87 1.08 12.29
C ALA A 85 -14.43 1.77 13.59
N LYS A 86 -13.95 3.01 13.48
CA LYS A 86 -14.17 4.01 14.53
C LYS A 86 -14.80 5.22 13.87
N LYS A 87 -16.14 5.22 13.84
CA LYS A 87 -16.90 6.47 13.92
C LYS A 87 -16.51 7.13 15.26
N LYS A 88 -15.81 8.25 15.21
CA LYS A 88 -15.97 9.41 16.09
C LYS A 88 -15.41 10.62 15.38
#